data_AF-A0A538CV67-F1
#
_entry.id   AF-A0A538CV67-F1
#
_cell.length_a   1.000
_cell.length_b   1.000
_cell.length_c   1.000
_cell.angle_alpha   90.00
_cell.angle_beta   90.00
_cell.angle_gamma   90.00
#
_symmetry.space_group_name_H-M   'P 1'
#
loop_
_entity.id
_entity.type
_entity.pdbx_description
1 polymer ?
#
loop_
_entity_poly.entity_id
_entity_poly.type
_entity_poly.pdbx_seq_one_letter_code
_entity_poly.pdbx_strand_id
1 'polypeptide(L)'
;IVVGMIAALQVGTSYLSFRVPRLRPVLDGLPIVVIEDGKPIQKNLHRERISVEELTEEMRQQQIASLDEVQWAVLETSGAISFIKKSDS
;
A
#
# COMPACT_ATOMS: atom_id res chain seq x y z
N ILE A 1 -35.45 -0.29 -12.99
CA ILE A 1 -35.37 -0.08 -11.52
C ILE A 1 -33.96 -0.34 -10.99
N VAL A 2 -33.37 -1.52 -11.22
CA VAL A 2 -32.02 -1.87 -10.73
C VAL A 2 -30.92 -0.92 -11.22
N VAL A 3 -30.92 -0.55 -12.50
CA VAL A 3 -29.93 0.39 -13.08
C VAL A 3 -29.96 1.76 -12.39
N GLY A 4 -31.15 2.25 -12.04
CA GLY A 4 -31.30 3.52 -11.32
C GLY A 4 -30.80 3.44 -9.87
N MET A 5 -30.93 2.27 -9.23
CA MET A 5 -30.47 2.05 -7.86
C MET A 5 -28.93 2.02 -7.80
N ILE A 6 -28.29 1.35 -8.76
CA ILE A 6 -26.82 1.32 -8.91
C ILE A 6 -26.29 2.73 -9.20
N ALA A 7 -26.94 3.47 -10.11
CA ALA A 7 -26.56 4.83 -10.43
C ALA A 7 -26.70 5.76 -9.21
N ALA A 8 -27.79 5.64 -8.43
CA ALA A 8 -27.99 6.40 -7.20
C ALA A 8 -26.91 6.10 -6.14
N LEU A 9 -26.52 4.84 -5.99
CA LEU A 9 -25.43 4.42 -5.09
C LEU A 9 -24.06 4.95 -5.53
N GLN A 10 -23.75 4.92 -6.84
CA GLN A 10 -22.49 5.46 -7.36
C GLN A 10 -22.41 6.97 -7.17
N VAL A 11 -23.47 7.71 -7.50
CA VAL A 11 -23.51 9.17 -7.33
C VAL A 11 -23.47 9.54 -5.84
N GLY A 12 -24.19 8.81 -4.99
CA GLY A 12 -24.18 9.00 -3.54
C GLY A 12 -22.79 8.79 -2.94
N THR A 13 -22.11 7.70 -3.31
CA THR A 13 -20.73 7.41 -2.88
C THR A 13 -19.76 8.48 -3.36
N SER A 14 -19.89 8.91 -4.62
CA SER A 14 -19.02 9.94 -5.22
C SER A 14 -19.20 11.31 -4.55
N TYR A 15 -20.45 11.70 -4.28
CA TYR A 15 -20.78 12.94 -3.56
C TYR A 15 -20.27 12.92 -2.11
N LEU A 16 -20.43 11.78 -1.43
CA LEU A 16 -19.97 11.60 -0.04
C LEU A 16 -18.43 11.65 0.05
N SER A 17 -17.73 11.03 -0.91
CA SER A 17 -16.26 11.08 -1.02
C SER A 17 -15.75 12.51 -1.29
N PHE A 18 -16.47 13.30 -2.09
CA PHE A 18 -16.15 14.71 -2.33
C PHE A 18 -16.36 15.61 -1.11
N ARG A 19 -17.37 15.32 -0.27
CA ARG A 19 -17.73 16.15 0.89
C ARG A 19 -16.78 15.95 2.08
N VAL A 20 -16.08 14.81 2.17
CA VAL A 20 -15.19 14.48 3.29
C VAL A 20 -13.75 14.25 2.82
N PRO A 21 -12.95 15.32 2.61
CA PRO A 21 -11.54 15.21 2.21
C PRO A 21 -10.69 14.36 3.16
N ARG A 22 -11.11 14.21 4.43
CA ARG A 22 -10.48 13.35 5.43
C ARG A 22 -10.66 11.84 5.19
N LEU A 23 -11.63 11.43 4.37
CA LEU A 23 -11.83 10.03 3.99
C LEU A 23 -11.00 9.64 2.75
N ARG A 24 -10.49 10.61 1.97
CA ARG A 24 -9.69 10.34 0.77
C ARG A 24 -8.44 9.49 1.04
N PRO A 25 -7.63 9.73 2.10
CA PRO A 25 -6.47 8.87 2.41
C PRO A 25 -6.85 7.42 2.76
N VAL A 26 -8.07 7.21 3.26
CA VAL A 26 -8.60 5.89 3.64
C VAL A 26 -9.21 5.18 2.43
N LEU A 27 -9.72 5.94 1.44
CA LEU A 27 -10.40 5.40 0.25
C LEU A 27 -9.46 5.21 -0.94
N ASP A 28 -8.53 6.13 -1.17
CA ASP A 28 -7.61 6.10 -2.31
C ASP A 28 -6.28 5.40 -1.98
N GLY A 29 -6.04 5.13 -0.68
CA GLY A 29 -4.75 4.70 -0.17
C GLY A 29 -3.70 5.82 -0.26
N LEU A 30 -2.76 5.86 0.68
CA LEU A 30 -1.52 6.62 0.48
C LEU A 30 -0.40 5.60 0.38
N PRO A 31 0.64 5.86 -0.44
CA PRO A 31 1.82 5.02 -0.43
C PRO A 31 2.43 5.02 0.97
N ILE A 32 2.77 3.83 1.47
CA ILE A 32 3.23 3.64 2.85
C ILE A 32 4.57 2.92 2.82
N VAL A 33 5.55 3.49 3.52
CA VAL A 33 6.84 2.83 3.73
C VAL A 33 6.64 1.64 4.67
N VAL A 34 7.00 0.43 4.23
CA VAL A 34 6.91 -0.82 4.99
C VAL A 34 8.26 -1.35 5.43
N ILE A 35 9.36 -0.98 4.74
CA ILE A 35 10.74 -1.21 5.18
C ILE A 35 11.50 0.11 5.09
N GLU A 36 12.31 0.41 6.11
CA GLU A 36 13.28 1.50 6.11
C GLU A 36 14.63 0.98 6.59
N ASP A 37 15.68 1.21 5.79
CA ASP A 37 17.06 0.78 6.06
C ASP A 37 17.20 -0.71 6.45
N GLY A 38 16.49 -1.56 5.72
CA GLY A 38 16.44 -3.01 5.96
C GLY A 38 15.64 -3.43 7.20
N LYS A 39 14.96 -2.50 7.87
CA LYS A 39 14.12 -2.80 9.04
C LYS A 39 12.63 -2.71 8.67
N PRO A 40 11.89 -3.82 8.80
CA PRO A 40 10.44 -3.80 8.62
C PRO A 40 9.75 -2.90 9.67
N ILE A 41 8.88 -2.01 9.21
CA ILE A 41 8.10 -1.13 10.07
C ILE A 41 6.85 -1.88 10.51
N GLN A 42 6.97 -2.64 11.61
CA GLN A 42 5.91 -3.52 12.12
C GLN A 42 4.54 -2.82 12.23
N LYS A 43 4.50 -1.57 12.68
CA LYS A 43 3.26 -0.79 12.78
C LYS A 43 2.53 -0.66 11.43
N ASN A 44 3.27 -0.47 10.34
CA ASN A 44 2.71 -0.29 9.01
C ASN A 44 2.30 -1.64 8.42
N LEU A 45 3.13 -2.67 8.57
CA LEU A 45 2.76 -4.04 8.18
C LEU A 45 1.47 -4.52 8.87
N HIS A 46 1.32 -4.29 10.17
CA HIS A 46 0.09 -4.65 10.90
C HIS A 46 -1.12 -3.83 10.44
N ARG A 47 -0.94 -2.55 10.14
CA ARG A 47 -2.03 -1.68 9.67
C ARG A 47 -2.53 -2.12 8.31
N GLU A 48 -1.62 -2.46 7.41
CA GLU A 48 -1.92 -2.91 6.04
C GLU A 48 -2.16 -4.42 5.95
N ARG A 49 -2.09 -5.14 7.09
CA ARG A 49 -2.27 -6.59 7.21
C ARG A 49 -1.33 -7.42 6.32
N ILE A 50 -0.12 -6.90 6.11
CA ILE A 50 0.94 -7.58 5.35
C ILE A 50 1.78 -8.40 6.32
N SER A 51 1.99 -9.67 5.99
CA SER A 51 2.85 -10.56 6.76
C SER A 51 4.33 -10.40 6.37
N VAL A 52 5.24 -10.82 7.25
CA VAL A 52 6.68 -10.80 6.93
C VAL A 52 6.98 -11.82 5.82
N GLU A 53 6.24 -12.91 5.80
CA GLU A 53 6.31 -13.96 4.78
C GLU A 53 5.95 -13.42 3.39
N GLU A 54 4.85 -12.66 3.28
CA GLU A 54 4.41 -12.00 2.05
C GLU A 54 5.44 -10.97 1.56
N LEU A 55 5.97 -10.16 2.47
CA LEU A 55 7.03 -9.20 2.16
C LEU A 55 8.30 -9.89 1.64
N THR A 56 8.68 -11.01 2.23
CA THR A 56 9.85 -11.81 1.83
C THR A 56 9.61 -12.51 0.48
N GLU A 57 8.37 -12.94 0.21
CA GLU A 57 7.99 -13.49 -1.08
C GLU A 57 8.11 -12.43 -2.19
N GLU A 58 7.59 -11.23 -1.97
CA GLU A 58 7.70 -10.10 -2.92
C GLU A 58 9.17 -9.71 -3.18
N MET A 59 10.00 -9.68 -2.13
CA MET A 59 11.44 -9.46 -2.28
C MET A 59 12.11 -10.50 -3.18
N ARG A 60 11.76 -11.79 -2.98
CA ARG A 60 12.29 -12.89 -3.79
C ARG A 60 11.84 -12.79 -5.25
N GLN A 61 10.60 -12.37 -5.51
CA GLN A 61 10.12 -12.12 -6.87
C GLN A 61 10.94 -11.02 -7.58
N GLN A 62 11.43 -10.03 -6.82
CA GLN A 62 12.27 -8.94 -7.33
C GLN A 62 13.79 -9.20 -7.21
N GLN A 63 14.20 -10.45 -6.99
CA GLN A 63 15.61 -10.85 -6.89
C GLN A 63 16.38 -10.08 -5.79
N ILE A 64 15.73 -9.88 -4.64
CA ILE A 64 16.32 -9.32 -3.41
C ILE A 64 16.44 -10.49 -2.42
N ALA A 65 17.66 -10.79 -1.98
CA ALA A 65 17.93 -11.96 -1.15
C ALA A 65 17.86 -11.65 0.35
N SER A 66 18.20 -10.42 0.75
CA SER A 66 18.18 -9.99 2.14
C SER A 66 17.47 -8.65 2.33
N LEU A 67 16.87 -8.47 3.52
CA LEU A 67 16.34 -7.18 3.96
C LEU A 67 17.42 -6.10 4.01
N ASP A 68 18.67 -6.49 4.30
CA ASP A 68 19.78 -5.54 4.40
C ASP A 68 20.11 -4.85 3.06
N GLU A 69 19.72 -5.44 1.94
CA GLU A 69 19.88 -4.83 0.60
C GLU A 69 18.85 -3.72 0.35
N VAL A 70 17.78 -3.62 1.15
CA VAL A 70 16.66 -2.71 0.93
C VAL A 70 16.87 -1.42 1.71
N GLN A 71 16.92 -0.29 1.02
CA GLN A 71 16.88 1.03 1.64
C GLN A 71 15.44 1.42 2.01
N TRP A 72 14.52 1.23 1.07
CA TRP A 72 13.09 1.46 1.31
C TRP A 72 12.25 0.41 0.60
N ALA A 73 11.16 0.00 1.22
CA ALA A 73 10.07 -0.67 0.53
C ALA A 73 8.79 0.13 0.73
N VAL A 74 8.06 0.40 -0.34
CA VAL A 74 6.85 1.22 -0.33
C VAL A 74 5.69 0.40 -0.85
N LEU A 75 4.64 0.26 -0.02
CA LEU A 75 3.35 -0.25 -0.45
C LEU A 75 2.65 0.86 -1.24
N GLU A 76 2.50 0.65 -2.54
CA GLU A 76 1.79 1.55 -3.43
C GLU A 76 0.27 1.43 -3.24
N THR A 77 -0.49 2.42 -3.70
CA THR A 77 -1.97 2.40 -3.63
C THR A 77 -2.59 1.29 -4.47
N SER A 78 -1.83 0.72 -5.42
CA SER A 78 -2.21 -0.46 -6.19
C SER A 78 -2.15 -1.77 -5.40
N GLY A 79 -1.53 -1.76 -4.22
CA GLY A 79 -1.21 -2.96 -3.43
C GLY A 79 0.13 -3.61 -3.79
N ALA A 80 0.84 -3.11 -4.81
CA ALA A 80 2.18 -3.58 -5.14
C ALA A 80 3.23 -3.01 -4.19
N ILE A 81 4.31 -3.74 -3.95
CA ILE A 81 5.45 -3.27 -3.16
C ILE A 81 6.59 -2.89 -4.10
N SER A 82 7.00 -1.62 -4.07
CA SER A 82 8.20 -1.14 -4.74
C SER A 82 9.39 -1.23 -3.79
N PHE A 83 10.53 -1.73 -4.26
CA PHE A 83 11.76 -1.84 -3.47
C PHE A 83 12.85 -0.96 -4.04
N ILE A 84 13.48 -0.18 -3.17
CA ILE A 84 14.64 0.65 -3.47
C ILE A 84 15.83 0.03 -2.75
N LYS A 85 16.81 -0.45 -3.50
CA LYS A 85 18.04 -1.04 -2.97
C LYS A 85 18.96 0.04 -2.39
N LYS A 86 19.73 -0.31 -1.36
CA LYS A 86 20.83 0.54 -0.88
C LYS A 86 21.83 0.69 -2.01
N SER A 87 22.28 1.92 -2.27
CA SER A 87 23.36 2.15 -3.21
C SER A 87 24.64 1.63 -2.58
N ASP A 88 25.31 0.66 -3.22
CA ASP A 88 26.69 0.32 -2.89
C ASP A 88 27.51 1.61 -3.01
N SER A 89 27.97 2.12 -1.86
CA SER A 89 28.95 3.22 -1.79
C SER A 89 30.34 2.63 -1.64
#